data_AF-A0A2R6XXN3-F1
#
_entry.id   AF-A0A2R6XXN3-F1
#
_cell.length_a   1.000
_cell.length_b   1.000
_cell.length_c   1.000
_cell.angle_alpha   90.00
_cell.angle_beta   90.00
_cell.angle_gamma   90.00
#
_symmetry.space_group_name_H-M   'P 1'
#
loop_
_entity.id
_entity.type
_entity.pdbx_description
1 polymer ?
#
loop_
_entity_poly.entity_id
_entity_poly.type
_entity_poly.pdbx_seq_one_letter_code
_entity_poly.pdbx_strand_id
1 'polypeptide(L)' 'MMLKIILFGYSQKVYSCRGIEKLIRENIPAMWLAAMQQPDFRTINEFRGERMKSLMDMNDLKP' A
#
# COMPACT_ATOMS: atom_id res chain seq x y z
N MET A 1 2.74 -1.20 -8.32
CA MET A 1 1.27 -1.18 -8.10
C MET A 1 0.90 -0.99 -6.64
N MET A 2 1.42 -1.78 -5.70
CA MET A 2 1.07 -1.63 -4.28
C MET A 2 1.50 -0.31 -3.65
N LEU A 3 2.66 0.21 -4.04
CA LEU A 3 3.17 1.49 -3.52
C LEU A 3 2.18 2.64 -3.71
N LYS A 4 1.60 2.81 -4.90
CA LYS A 4 0.63 3.88 -5.20
C LYS A 4 -0.63 3.79 -4.33
N ILE A 5 -1.12 2.57 -4.08
CA ILE A 5 -2.31 2.33 -3.25
C ILE A 5 -2.02 2.67 -1.79
N ILE A 6 -0.84 2.27 -1.28
CA ILE A 6 -0.42 2.58 0.10
C ILE A 6 -0.23 4.09 0.27
N LEU A 7 0.43 4.75 -0.69
CA LEU A 7 0.60 6.21 -0.67
C LEU A 7 -0.75 6.92 -0.65
N PHE A 8 -1.68 6.47 -1.48
CA PHE A 8 -3.03 7.01 -1.52
C PHE A 8 -3.79 6.77 -0.22
N GLY A 9 -3.69 5.55 0.35
CA GLY A 9 -4.25 5.23 1.67
C GLY A 9 -3.72 6.16 2.76
N TYR A 10 -2.41 6.40 2.79
CA TYR A 10 -1.79 7.31 3.76
C TYR A 10 -2.23 8.76 3.56
N SER A 11 -2.39 9.21 2.32
CA SER A 11 -2.97 10.53 2.01
C SER A 11 -4.39 10.68 2.54
N GLN A 12 -5.18 9.59 2.53
CA GLN A 12 -6.55 9.53 3.06
C GLN A 12 -6.58 9.25 4.58
N LYS A 13 -5.43 9.28 5.28
CA LYS A 13 -5.27 8.95 6.70
C LYS A 13 -5.67 7.50 7.04
N VAL A 14 -5.63 6.60 6.06
CA VAL A 14 -5.91 5.17 6.22
C VAL A 14 -4.59 4.40 6.27
N TYR A 15 -4.15 4.07 7.48
CA TYR A 15 -2.86 3.41 7.71
C TYR A 15 -2.95 1.90 7.90
N SER A 16 -4.14 1.35 8.12
CA SER A 16 -4.32 -0.08 8.36
C SER A 16 -4.44 -0.86 7.05
N CYS A 17 -3.84 -2.04 6.96
CA CYS A 17 -3.93 -2.88 5.74
C CYS A 17 -5.39 -3.23 5.39
N ARG A 18 -6.21 -3.52 6.42
CA ARG A 18 -7.66 -3.76 6.26
C ARG A 18 -8.41 -2.50 5.81
N GLY A 19 -8.00 -1.32 6.31
CA GLY A 19 -8.58 -0.06 5.87
C GLY A 19 -8.24 0.24 4.41
N ILE A 20 -7.01 -0.03 4.00
CA ILE A 20 -6.57 0.13 2.61
C ILE A 20 -7.32 -0.88 1.71
N GLU A 21 -7.51 -2.12 2.14
CA GLU A 21 -8.34 -3.10 1.41
C GLU A 21 -9.77 -2.58 1.21
N LYS A 22 -10.40 -2.06 2.28
CA LYS A 22 -11.73 -1.44 2.20
C LYS A 22 -11.74 -0.24 1.25
N LEU A 23 -10.71 0.61 1.29
CA LEU A 23 -10.55 1.76 0.41
C LEU A 23 -10.49 1.33 -1.06
N ILE A 24 -9.76 0.27 -1.40
CA ILE A 24 -9.71 -0.27 -2.78
C ILE A 24 -11.08 -0.78 -3.23
N ARG A 25 -11.88 -1.34 -2.33
CA ARG A 25 -13.21 -1.88 -2.67
C ARG A 25 -14.29 -0.80 -2.82
N GLU A 26 -14.19 0.28 -2.06
CA GLU A 26 -15.25 1.30 -1.96
C GLU A 26 -14.93 2.59 -2.74
N ASN A 27 -13.66 2.86 -3.02
CA ASN A 27 -13.24 4.12 -3.63
C ASN A 27 -12.82 3.93 -5.10
N ILE A 28 -13.56 4.56 -6.01
CA ILE A 28 -13.29 4.48 -7.47
C ILE A 28 -11.87 4.92 -7.83
N PRO A 29 -11.33 6.04 -7.30
CA PRO A 29 -9.92 6.39 -7.50
C PRO A 29 -8.95 5.29 -7.06
N ALA A 30 -9.19 4.65 -5.92
CA ALA A 30 -8.37 3.54 -5.44
C ALA A 30 -8.48 2.30 -6.35
N MET A 31 -9.66 1.98 -6.89
CA MET A 31 -9.85 0.91 -7.87
C MET A 31 -9.06 1.17 -9.16
N TRP A 32 -9.10 2.40 -9.66
CA TRP A 32 -8.36 2.80 -10.87
C TRP A 32 -6.85 2.77 -10.62
N LEU A 33 -6.41 3.24 -9.46
CA LEU A 33 -5.03 3.10 -8.99
C LEU A 33 -4.64 1.62 -8.83
N ALA A 34 -5.55 0.73 -8.46
CA ALA A 34 -5.26 -0.70 -8.40
C ALA A 34 -5.36 -1.40 -9.77
N ALA A 35 -5.64 -0.67 -10.86
CA ALA A 35 -5.90 -1.23 -12.18
C ALA A 35 -6.98 -2.33 -12.14
N MET A 36 -8.06 -2.09 -11.39
CA MET A 36 -9.16 -3.04 -11.11
C MET A 36 -8.74 -4.30 -10.32
N GLN A 37 -7.49 -4.41 -9.88
CA GLN A 37 -7.08 -5.49 -8.98
C GLN A 37 -7.57 -5.21 -7.57
N GLN A 38 -8.00 -6.26 -6.87
CA GLN A 38 -8.46 -6.16 -5.48
C GLN A 38 -7.53 -6.96 -4.57
N PRO A 39 -6.33 -6.43 -4.29
CA PRO A 39 -5.44 -7.12 -3.39
C PRO A 39 -6.00 -7.07 -1.96
N ASP A 40 -5.86 -8.19 -1.26
CA ASP A 40 -6.34 -8.36 0.10
C ASP A 40 -5.38 -7.74 1.13
N PHE A 41 -5.80 -7.70 2.40
CA PHE A 41 -4.95 -7.23 3.49
C PHE A 41 -3.61 -8.01 3.60
N ARG A 42 -3.57 -9.29 3.20
CA ARG A 42 -2.36 -10.12 3.27
C ARG A 42 -1.32 -9.67 2.27
N THR A 43 -1.73 -9.45 1.02
CA THR A 43 -0.89 -8.91 -0.06
C THR A 43 -0.35 -7.53 0.30
N ILE A 44 -1.19 -6.68 0.91
CA ILE A 44 -0.77 -5.36 1.40
C ILE A 44 0.26 -5.51 2.52
N ASN A 45 0.05 -6.45 3.44
CA ASN A 45 0.94 -6.70 4.57
C ASN A 45 2.30 -7.25 4.12
N GLU A 46 2.32 -8.21 3.20
CA GLU A 46 3.55 -8.77 2.61
C GLU A 46 4.34 -7.67 1.89
N PHE A 47 3.68 -6.82 1.10
CA PHE A 47 4.37 -5.72 0.43
C PHE A 47 4.98 -4.71 1.42
N ARG A 48 4.30 -4.44 2.54
CA ARG A 48 4.81 -3.56 3.60
C ARG A 48 6.00 -4.18 4.35
N GLY A 49 5.89 -5.45 4.72
CA GLY A 49 6.91 -6.15 5.51
C GLY A 49 8.19 -6.41 4.73
N GLU A 50 8.07 -6.86 3.48
CA GLU A 50 9.22 -7.25 2.67
C GLU A 50 9.82 -6.06 1.92
N ARG A 51 8.97 -5.28 1.26
CA ARG A 51 9.41 -4.34 0.22
C ARG A 51 9.63 -2.92 0.72
N MET A 52 8.82 -2.45 1.68
CA MET A 52 9.06 -1.14 2.30
C MET A 52 10.20 -1.17 3.31
N LYS A 53 10.40 -2.29 4.02
CA LYS A 53 11.52 -2.43 4.95
C LYS A 53 12.85 -2.37 4.22
N SER A 54 12.98 -3.11 3.12
CA SER A 54 14.14 -3.03 2.23
C SER A 54 14.39 -1.63 1.66
N LEU A 55 13.36 -0.82 1.39
CA LEU A 55 13.51 0.56 0.93
C LEU A 55 13.99 1.51 2.05
N MET A 56 13.61 1.25 3.31
CA MET A 56 14.07 2.02 4.46
C MET A 56 15.51 1.63 4.83
N ASP A 57 15.81 0.34 4.88
CA ASP A 57 17.14 -0.19 5.23
C ASP A 57 18.22 0.23 4.21
N MET A 58 17.86 0.39 2.92
CA MET A 58 18.78 0.92 1.90
C MET A 58 19.13 2.40 2.09
N ASN A 59 18.35 3.16 2.86
CA ASN A 59 18.61 4.58 3.11
C ASN A 59 19.47 4.80 4.37
N ASP A 60 19.61 3.78 5.22
CA ASP A 60 20.50 3.77 6.39
C ASP A 60 21.94 3.33 6.06
N LEU A 61 22.17 2.84 4.83
CA LEU A 61 23.50 2.54 4.28
C LEU A 61 23.95 3.65 3.32
N LYS A 62 24.01 4.90 3.80
CA LYS A 62 24.78 5.95 3.15
C LYS A 62 25.92 6.35 4.08
N PRO A 63 27.19 6.35 3.62
CA PRO A 63 28.33 6.77 4.42
C PRO A 63 28.23 8.25 4.83
#